data_AF-A0A2J8MA83-F1
#
_entry.id   AF-A0A2J8MA83-F1
#
_cell.length_a   1.000
_cell.length_b   1.000
_cell.length_c   1.000
_cell.angle_alpha   90.00
_cell.angle_beta   90.00
_cell.angle_gamma   90.00
#
_symmetry.space_group_name_H-M   'P 1'
#
loop_
_entity.id
_entity.type
_entity.pdbx_description
1 polymer ?
#
loop_
_entity_poly.entity_id
_entity_poly.type
_entity_poly.pdbx_seq_one_letter_code
_entity_poly.pdbx_strand_id
1 'polypeptide(L)'
;SGGDQTQLGQTRKIKTLQMSSSNVEVFIPMSQGNTNGFPATTSNDLKAFTEGAVLSFHNICYRVKLKSGFLPCRKPVEKEILSNINGIMKPGLNAILGPTGGGKSSLLDVLAARKDPSGLSGDVLINGAP
;
A
#
# COMPACT_ATOMS: atom_id res chain seq x y z
N SER A 1 29.99 -1.63 65.23
CA SER A 1 29.28 -2.85 64.82
C SER A 1 27.89 -2.43 64.36
N GLY A 2 27.58 -2.61 63.07
CA GLY A 2 26.27 -2.36 62.45
C GLY A 2 25.88 -0.87 62.34
N GLY A 3 25.38 -0.34 61.23
CA GLY A 3 25.04 -0.91 59.94
C GLY A 3 24.88 0.21 58.92
N ASP A 4 25.25 -0.12 57.69
CA ASP A 4 24.94 0.56 56.43
C ASP A 4 23.42 0.74 56.27
N GLN A 5 22.93 1.89 55.77
CA GLN A 5 21.84 1.97 54.78
C GLN A 5 21.84 3.34 54.08
N THR A 6 22.23 3.28 52.82
CA THR A 6 22.12 4.26 51.74
C THR A 6 20.66 4.58 51.45
N GLN A 7 20.25 5.86 51.38
CA GLN A 7 18.95 6.22 50.83
C GLN A 7 19.04 6.31 49.30
N LEU A 8 18.38 5.34 48.66
CA LEU A 8 18.28 5.14 47.22
C LEU A 8 17.55 6.27 46.51
N GLY A 9 17.96 6.46 45.25
CA GLY A 9 17.43 7.44 44.31
C GLY A 9 15.93 7.34 44.05
N GLN A 10 15.35 8.52 43.82
CA GLN A 10 14.00 8.68 43.30
C GLN A 10 13.83 7.91 41.99
N THR A 11 13.05 6.83 42.03
CA THR A 11 12.64 6.11 40.82
C THR A 11 11.38 6.76 40.26
N ARG A 12 11.50 7.39 39.08
CA ARG A 12 10.34 7.91 38.34
C ARG A 12 9.45 6.73 37.93
N LYS A 13 8.25 6.67 38.49
CA LYS A 13 7.21 5.70 38.16
C LYS A 13 6.80 5.89 36.70
N ILE A 14 7.17 4.94 35.82
CA ILE A 14 6.73 4.94 34.42
C ILE A 14 5.24 4.56 34.41
N LYS A 15 4.37 5.52 34.09
CA LYS A 15 2.95 5.25 33.81
C LYS A 15 2.83 4.77 32.36
N THR A 16 2.47 3.50 32.17
CA THR A 16 2.08 2.97 30.86
C THR A 16 0.76 3.61 30.44
N LEU A 17 0.81 4.47 29.43
CA LEU A 17 -0.39 4.97 28.75
C LEU A 17 -0.93 3.85 27.86
N GLN A 18 -2.01 3.21 28.30
CA GLN A 18 -2.82 2.37 27.45
C GLN A 18 -3.60 3.27 26.48
N MET A 19 -3.18 3.29 25.21
CA MET A 19 -3.97 3.91 24.14
C MET A 19 -5.04 2.92 23.70
N SER A 20 -6.29 3.21 24.06
CA SER A 20 -7.46 2.63 23.43
C SER A 20 -7.45 3.01 21.94
N SER A 21 -7.34 2.02 21.06
CA SER A 21 -7.45 2.22 19.61
C SER A 21 -8.92 2.46 19.27
N SER A 22 -9.33 3.72 19.23
CA SER A 22 -10.59 4.11 18.59
C SER A 22 -10.37 4.10 17.07
N ASN A 23 -11.02 3.17 16.36
CA ASN A 23 -11.14 3.20 14.90
C ASN A 23 -11.87 4.49 14.50
N VAL A 24 -11.11 5.53 14.12
CA VAL A 24 -11.67 6.72 13.50
C VAL A 24 -11.80 6.40 12.01
N GLU A 25 -13.01 6.01 11.58
CA GLU A 25 -13.35 6.05 10.16
C GLU A 25 -13.41 7.52 9.72
N VAL A 26 -12.35 7.98 9.07
CA VAL A 26 -12.35 9.27 8.39
C VAL A 26 -13.16 9.10 7.10
N PHE A 27 -14.45 9.43 7.17
CA PHE A 27 -15.34 9.47 6.01
C PHE A 27 -15.02 10.70 5.17
N ILE A 28 -14.34 10.51 4.03
CA ILE A 28 -14.16 11.55 3.02
C ILE A 28 -15.24 11.35 1.95
N PRO A 29 -16.31 12.16 1.91
CA PRO A 29 -17.30 12.07 0.84
C PRO A 29 -16.68 12.54 -0.48
N MET A 30 -16.53 11.63 -1.45
CA MET A 30 -16.25 12.02 -2.84
C MET A 30 -17.55 12.51 -3.48
N SER A 31 -17.52 13.70 -4.09
CA SER A 31 -18.66 14.25 -4.82
C SER A 31 -18.94 13.42 -6.08
N GLN A 32 -20.20 13.06 -6.26
CA GLN A 32 -20.69 12.27 -7.39
C GLN A 32 -20.63 13.12 -8.67
N GLY A 33 -19.80 12.69 -9.63
CA GLY A 33 -19.65 13.35 -10.93
C GLY A 33 -20.94 13.25 -11.76
N ASN A 34 -21.31 14.38 -12.38
CA ASN A 34 -22.46 14.55 -13.25
C ASN A 34 -22.41 13.62 -14.50
N THR A 35 -23.40 12.75 -14.69
CA THR A 35 -23.49 11.77 -15.78
C THR A 35 -24.45 12.23 -16.88
N ASN A 36 -24.11 13.27 -17.63
CA ASN A 36 -24.92 13.71 -18.78
C ASN A 36 -24.42 13.16 -20.12
N GLY A 37 -24.23 11.84 -20.24
CA GLY A 37 -23.87 11.26 -21.55
C GLY A 37 -23.45 9.79 -21.61
N PHE A 38 -24.19 8.86 -21.00
CA PHE A 38 -23.95 7.43 -21.21
C PHE A 38 -25.11 6.73 -21.93
N PRO A 39 -24.83 5.90 -22.96
CA PRO A 39 -25.83 5.15 -23.71
C PRO A 39 -26.47 4.08 -22.82
N ALA A 40 -27.71 3.69 -23.14
CA ALA A 40 -28.55 2.79 -22.35
C ALA A 40 -27.80 1.55 -21.83
N THR A 41 -27.54 1.57 -20.52
CA THR A 41 -26.87 0.52 -19.75
C THR A 41 -27.83 -0.63 -19.47
N THR A 42 -27.45 -1.86 -19.81
CA THR A 42 -28.28 -3.05 -19.56
C THR A 42 -28.33 -3.38 -18.07
N SER A 43 -29.41 -4.02 -17.59
CA SER A 43 -29.64 -4.31 -16.16
C SER A 43 -28.50 -5.06 -15.45
N ASN A 44 -27.64 -5.78 -16.19
CA ASN A 44 -26.50 -6.50 -15.61
C ASN A 44 -25.35 -5.56 -15.24
N ASP A 45 -25.15 -4.51 -16.02
CA ASP A 45 -24.11 -3.52 -15.78
C ASP A 45 -24.42 -2.69 -14.52
N LEU A 46 -25.71 -2.38 -14.27
CA LEU A 46 -26.15 -1.67 -13.07
C LEU A 46 -25.88 -2.46 -11.78
N LYS A 47 -25.95 -3.79 -11.83
CA LYS A 47 -25.64 -4.64 -10.67
C LYS A 47 -24.15 -4.59 -10.31
N ALA A 48 -23.28 -4.58 -11.32
CA ALA A 48 -21.84 -4.41 -11.17
C ALA A 48 -21.43 -2.99 -10.70
N PHE A 49 -22.27 -1.98 -10.91
CA PHE A 49 -22.06 -0.64 -10.34
C PHE A 49 -22.56 -0.50 -8.89
N THR A 50 -23.46 -1.38 -8.45
CA THR A 50 -24.00 -1.35 -7.07
C THR A 50 -23.08 -2.11 -6.10
N GLU A 51 -22.41 -3.15 -6.58
CA GLU A 51 -21.36 -3.88 -5.87
C GLU A 51 -20.01 -3.37 -6.37
N GLY A 52 -19.37 -2.45 -5.65
CA GLY A 52 -18.10 -1.89 -6.11
C GLY A 52 -17.04 -2.96 -6.39
N ALA A 53 -16.01 -2.61 -7.17
CA ALA A 53 -14.94 -3.53 -7.52
C ALA A 53 -13.99 -3.82 -6.34
N VAL A 54 -13.73 -5.10 -6.08
CA VAL A 54 -12.67 -5.58 -5.18
C VAL A 54 -11.41 -5.82 -6.02
N LEU A 55 -10.32 -5.14 -5.69
CA LEU A 55 -9.02 -5.35 -6.31
C LEU A 55 -8.16 -6.23 -5.40
N SER A 56 -7.66 -7.35 -5.91
CA SER A 56 -6.75 -8.25 -5.19
C SER A 56 -5.44 -8.38 -5.95
N PHE A 57 -4.33 -8.41 -5.23
CA PHE A 57 -3.01 -8.58 -5.82
C PHE A 57 -2.19 -9.58 -5.02
N HIS A 58 -1.49 -10.44 -5.74
CA HIS A 58 -0.78 -11.59 -5.19
C HIS A 58 0.64 -11.65 -5.75
N ASN A 59 1.60 -11.85 -4.84
CA ASN A 59 3.00 -12.07 -5.17
C ASN A 59 3.58 -11.01 -6.11
N ILE A 60 3.18 -9.74 -5.93
CA ILE A 60 3.65 -8.65 -6.77
C ILE A 60 5.13 -8.38 -6.48
N CYS A 61 5.96 -8.56 -7.51
CA CYS A 61 7.38 -8.30 -7.49
C CYS A 61 7.73 -7.38 -8.67
N TYR A 62 8.52 -6.33 -8.42
CA TYR A 62 8.92 -5.40 -9.47
C TYR A 62 10.42 -5.06 -9.38
N ARG A 63 11.13 -5.29 -10.48
CA ARG A 63 12.57 -5.10 -10.60
C ARG A 63 12.91 -4.17 -11.77
N VAL A 64 13.82 -3.24 -11.55
CA VAL A 64 14.31 -2.31 -12.57
C VAL A 64 15.76 -2.57 -12.90
N LYS A 65 16.10 -2.51 -14.19
CA LYS A 65 17.48 -2.61 -14.67
C LYS A 65 18.10 -1.21 -14.69
N LEU A 66 19.09 -0.98 -13.84
CA LEU A 66 19.85 0.25 -13.78
C LEU A 66 21.22 0.03 -14.43
N LYS A 67 21.71 1.03 -15.16
CA LYS A 67 23.10 1.05 -15.64
C LYS A 67 23.92 1.80 -14.60
N SER A 68 24.72 1.08 -13.82
CA SER A 68 25.57 1.66 -12.78
C SER A 68 27.06 1.57 -13.18
N GLY A 69 27.81 2.66 -12.97
CA GLY A 69 29.25 2.75 -13.26
C GLY A 69 29.66 4.01 -14.03
N PHE A 70 30.86 4.52 -13.71
CA PHE A 70 31.57 5.54 -14.51
C PHE A 70 32.36 4.82 -15.62
N LEU A 71 32.47 5.42 -16.82
CA LEU A 71 33.07 4.76 -18.00
C LEU A 71 34.50 4.24 -17.70
N PRO A 72 34.95 3.08 -18.26
CA PRO A 72 34.37 2.26 -19.35
C PRO A 72 33.61 0.99 -18.88
N CYS A 73 33.46 0.77 -17.57
CA CYS A 73 32.91 -0.48 -17.01
C CYS A 73 31.48 -0.30 -16.47
N ARG A 74 30.50 -0.04 -17.36
CA ARG A 74 29.07 -0.04 -16.96
C ARG A 74 28.57 -1.47 -16.81
N LYS A 75 28.25 -1.88 -15.59
CA LYS A 75 27.61 -3.17 -15.32
C LYS A 75 26.10 -2.96 -15.14
N PRO A 76 25.24 -3.79 -15.77
CA PRO A 76 23.82 -3.77 -15.47
C PRO A 76 23.61 -4.25 -14.03
N VAL A 77 22.92 -3.43 -13.22
CA VAL A 77 22.54 -3.77 -11.85
C VAL A 77 21.02 -3.81 -11.79
N GLU A 78 20.47 -4.92 -11.32
CA GLU A 78 19.05 -5.03 -11.06
C GLU A 78 18.73 -4.54 -9.65
N LYS A 79 17.76 -3.63 -9.54
CA LYS A 79 17.26 -3.15 -8.26
C LYS A 79 15.81 -3.61 -8.11
N GLU A 80 15.56 -4.32 -7.02
CA GLU A 80 14.20 -4.68 -6.61
C GLU A 80 13.54 -3.48 -5.93
N ILE A 81 12.35 -3.11 -6.40
CA ILE A 81 11.57 -1.97 -5.90
C ILE A 81 10.42 -2.46 -5.04
N LEU A 82 9.74 -3.52 -5.48
CA LEU A 82 8.64 -4.17 -4.77
C LEU A 82 8.99 -5.66 -4.62
N SER A 83 8.81 -6.18 -3.42
CA SER A 83 9.15 -7.56 -3.07
C SER A 83 7.96 -8.26 -2.41
N ASN A 84 7.41 -9.26 -3.09
CA ASN A 84 6.35 -10.15 -2.58
C ASN A 84 5.16 -9.42 -1.92
N ILE A 85 4.62 -8.42 -2.61
CA ILE A 85 3.50 -7.63 -2.09
C ILE A 85 2.17 -8.35 -2.36
N ASN A 86 1.35 -8.45 -1.31
CA ASN A 86 0.04 -9.10 -1.35
C ASN A 86 -0.99 -8.20 -0.67
N GLY A 87 -2.23 -8.21 -1.14
CA GLY A 87 -3.29 -7.43 -0.52
C GLY A 87 -4.61 -7.44 -1.27
N ILE A 88 -5.65 -6.95 -0.59
CA ILE A 88 -7.01 -6.83 -1.11
C ILE A 88 -7.52 -5.42 -0.76
N MET A 89 -8.04 -4.73 -1.76
CA MET A 89 -8.66 -3.42 -1.67
C MET A 89 -10.14 -3.57 -1.96
N LYS A 90 -10.97 -3.38 -0.93
CA LYS A 90 -12.42 -3.42 -1.06
C LYS A 90 -12.94 -2.07 -1.60
N PRO A 91 -14.17 -2.04 -2.13
CA PRO A 91 -14.82 -0.79 -2.51
C PRO A 91 -14.82 0.21 -1.36
N GLY A 92 -14.44 1.45 -1.66
CA GLY A 92 -14.31 2.52 -0.67
C GLY A 92 -12.98 3.25 -0.79
N LEU A 93 -12.60 3.93 0.29
CA LEU A 93 -11.35 4.68 0.35
C LEU A 93 -10.24 3.80 0.93
N ASN A 94 -9.28 3.43 0.08
CA ASN A 94 -8.10 2.68 0.48
C ASN A 94 -6.88 3.60 0.47
N ALA A 95 -5.98 3.44 1.44
CA ALA A 95 -4.79 4.27 1.56
C ALA A 95 -3.52 3.43 1.70
N ILE A 96 -2.46 3.83 1.01
CA ILE A 96 -1.13 3.22 1.09
C ILE A 96 -0.18 4.25 1.72
N LEU A 97 0.35 3.94 2.91
CA LEU A 97 1.22 4.83 3.68
C LEU A 97 2.59 4.17 3.93
N GLY A 98 3.61 5.00 4.16
CA GLY A 98 4.97 4.53 4.42
C GLY A 98 6.02 5.61 4.17
N PRO A 99 7.32 5.32 4.38
CA PRO A 99 8.41 6.27 4.23
C PRO A 99 8.66 6.66 2.76
N THR A 100 9.25 7.84 2.54
CA THR A 100 9.68 8.29 1.20
C THR A 100 10.66 7.28 0.59
N GLY A 101 10.45 6.90 -0.67
CA GLY A 101 11.29 5.91 -1.36
C GLY A 101 10.89 4.43 -1.14
N GLY A 102 9.87 4.15 -0.32
CA GLY A 102 9.40 2.77 -0.08
C GLY A 102 8.57 2.12 -1.19
N GLY A 103 8.56 2.67 -2.41
CA GLY A 103 7.88 2.03 -3.55
C GLY A 103 6.36 2.24 -3.66
N LYS A 104 5.72 3.05 -2.80
CA LYS A 104 4.26 3.30 -2.83
C LYS A 104 3.72 3.69 -4.21
N SER A 105 4.32 4.71 -4.84
CA SER A 105 3.92 5.15 -6.19
C SER A 105 4.16 4.04 -7.22
N SER A 106 5.23 3.27 -7.07
CA SER A 106 5.51 2.12 -7.95
C SER A 106 4.48 1.01 -7.80
N LEU A 107 4.00 0.73 -6.59
CA LEU A 107 2.91 -0.21 -6.36
C LEU A 107 1.62 0.29 -7.04
N LEU A 108 1.28 1.57 -6.86
CA LEU A 108 0.12 2.16 -7.54
C LEU A 108 0.23 2.10 -9.07
N ASP A 109 1.42 2.34 -9.62
CA ASP A 109 1.64 2.22 -11.07
C ASP A 109 1.48 0.78 -11.57
N VAL A 110 1.92 -0.21 -10.78
CA VAL A 110 1.73 -1.63 -11.10
C VAL A 110 0.24 -1.99 -11.08
N LEU A 111 -0.48 -1.61 -10.02
CA LEU A 111 -1.92 -1.89 -9.90
C LEU A 111 -2.75 -1.16 -10.97
N ALA A 112 -2.29 0.01 -11.43
CA ALA A 112 -2.92 0.75 -12.51
C ALA A 112 -2.50 0.28 -13.92
N ALA A 113 -1.73 -0.81 -14.03
CA ALA A 113 -1.16 -1.30 -15.28
C ALA A 113 -0.37 -0.25 -16.08
N ARG A 114 0.21 0.75 -15.40
CA ARG A 114 1.01 1.82 -16.01
C ARG A 114 2.50 1.52 -16.06
N LYS A 115 2.94 0.40 -15.46
CA LYS A 115 4.35 0.04 -15.39
C LYS A 115 4.75 -0.89 -16.53
N ASP A 116 5.99 -0.75 -16.99
CA ASP A 116 6.55 -1.69 -17.96
C ASP A 116 6.46 -3.12 -17.43
N PRO A 117 5.93 -4.07 -18.23
CA PRO A 117 5.80 -5.47 -17.81
C PRO A 117 7.17 -6.15 -17.63
N SER A 118 8.25 -5.55 -18.15
CA SER A 118 9.60 -6.07 -17.97
C SER A 118 10.00 -6.03 -16.50
N GLY A 119 10.21 -7.21 -15.90
CA GLY A 119 10.61 -7.33 -14.50
C GLY A 119 9.46 -7.20 -13.50
N LEU A 120 8.20 -7.18 -13.97
CA LEU A 120 7.00 -7.36 -13.16
C LEU A 120 6.63 -8.84 -13.11
N SER A 121 6.21 -9.31 -11.94
CA SER A 121 5.68 -10.65 -11.70
C SER A 121 4.56 -10.58 -10.66
N GLY A 122 3.67 -11.57 -10.68
CA GLY A 122 2.50 -11.68 -9.80
C GLY A 122 1.19 -11.40 -10.54
N ASP A 123 0.09 -11.51 -9.80
CA ASP A 123 -1.26 -11.43 -10.35
C ASP A 123 -2.01 -10.25 -9.73
N VAL A 124 -2.73 -9.50 -10.57
CA VAL A 124 -3.69 -8.48 -10.15
C VAL A 124 -5.04 -8.90 -10.69
N LEU A 125 -6.05 -8.95 -9.83
CA LEU A 125 -7.40 -9.37 -10.17
C LEU A 125 -8.42 -8.33 -9.72
N ILE A 126 -9.47 -8.17 -10.51
CA ILE A 126 -10.65 -7.38 -10.22
C ILE A 126 -11.81 -8.35 -10.06
N ASN A 127 -12.42 -8.39 -8.88
CA ASN A 127 -13.50 -9.32 -8.52
C ASN A 127 -13.12 -10.81 -8.75
N GLY A 128 -11.83 -11.15 -8.61
CA GLY A 128 -11.33 -12.50 -8.83
C GLY A 128 -11.03 -12.86 -10.29
N ALA A 129 -11.17 -11.92 -11.23
CA ALA A 129 -10.78 -12.08 -12.63
C ALA A 129 -9.57 -11.21 -12.98
N PRO A 130 -8.64 -11.66 -13.84
CA PRO A 130 -7.45 -10.90 -14.25
C PRO A 130 -7.78 -9.68 -15.13
#